data_AF-A0A855G852-F1
#
_entry.id   AF-A0A855G852-F1
#
_cell.length_a   1.000
_cell.length_b   1.000
_cell.length_c   1.000
_cell.angle_alpha   90.00
_cell.angle_beta   90.00
_cell.angle_gamma   90.00
#
_symmetry.space_group_name_H-M   'P 1'
#
loop_
_entity.id
_entity.type
_entity.pdbx_description
1 polymer ?
#
loop_
_entity_poly.entity_id
_entity_poly.type
_entity_poly.pdbx_seq_one_letter_code
_entity_poly.pdbx_strand_id
1 'polypeptide(L)'
;MNTIIYLEPAEVIANHDKIILASGGLSGLRDEGLLDSALTMIQNDLYYPTFSSKLVHLIFSINKNHCFCDGNKRTSISSGASFLLKNGWSPGFVKFFIINMENVVVRLADDEINKDELALIINILLLRFEINQSLSRPNLEIKLKLKISDTYNKTIKMLKDWNLIDLKPISKEEFRLITCLEKKHKKHKKHKKHKKFKN
;
A
#
# COMPACT_ATOMS: atom_id res chain seq x y z
N MET A 1 3.49 -5.14 18.74
CA MET A 1 3.15 -5.21 17.30
C MET A 1 1.66 -5.04 17.22
N ASN A 2 1.14 -4.14 16.38
CA ASN A 2 -0.31 -4.09 16.16
C ASN A 2 -0.71 -5.34 15.39
N THR A 3 -1.67 -6.09 15.92
CA THR A 3 -2.28 -7.24 15.26
C THR A 3 -2.92 -6.79 13.94
N ILE A 4 -2.66 -7.51 12.85
CA ILE A 4 -3.31 -7.25 11.56
C ILE A 4 -4.78 -7.64 11.66
N ILE A 5 -5.66 -6.74 11.23
CA ILE A 5 -7.11 -6.97 11.19
C ILE A 5 -7.48 -7.37 9.76
N TYR A 6 -7.95 -8.62 9.59
CA TYR A 6 -8.31 -9.18 8.29
C TYR A 6 -9.75 -8.82 7.89
N LEU A 7 -10.05 -9.02 6.60
CA LEU A 7 -11.40 -8.89 6.06
C LEU A 7 -12.12 -10.23 6.17
N GLU A 8 -13.39 -10.19 6.54
CA GLU A 8 -14.28 -11.33 6.46
C GLU A 8 -14.88 -11.43 5.04
N PRO A 9 -15.16 -12.64 4.53
CA PRO A 9 -15.77 -12.83 3.20
C PRO A 9 -17.04 -12.00 3.02
N ALA A 10 -17.90 -11.94 4.04
CA ALA A 10 -19.13 -11.17 4.03
C ALA A 10 -18.91 -9.66 3.82
N GLU A 11 -17.81 -9.10 4.36
CA GLU A 11 -17.48 -7.69 4.15
C GLU A 11 -17.08 -7.42 2.68
N VAL A 12 -16.31 -8.34 2.10
CA VAL A 12 -15.87 -8.23 0.70
C VAL A 12 -17.05 -8.35 -0.25
N ILE A 13 -17.95 -9.31 -0.02
CA ILE A 13 -19.17 -9.52 -0.80
C ILE A 13 -20.08 -8.30 -0.68
N ALA A 14 -20.33 -7.80 0.52
CA ALA A 14 -21.17 -6.62 0.72
C ALA A 14 -20.60 -5.36 0.04
N ASN A 15 -19.27 -5.23 -0.01
CA ASN A 15 -18.61 -4.14 -0.73
C ASN A 15 -18.69 -4.32 -2.25
N HIS A 16 -18.55 -5.54 -2.76
CA HIS A 16 -18.78 -5.86 -4.16
C HIS A 16 -20.21 -5.49 -4.58
N ASP A 17 -21.21 -5.89 -3.80
CA ASP A 17 -22.61 -5.64 -4.16
C ASP A 17 -22.95 -4.16 -4.21
N LYS A 18 -22.38 -3.35 -3.29
CA LYS A 18 -22.47 -1.88 -3.36
C LYS A 18 -21.83 -1.32 -4.63
N ILE A 19 -20.69 -1.88 -5.07
CA ILE A 19 -20.02 -1.46 -6.30
C ILE A 19 -20.89 -1.77 -7.51
N ILE A 20 -21.42 -3.00 -7.61
CA ILE A 20 -22.30 -3.40 -8.72
C ILE A 20 -23.57 -2.55 -8.74
N LEU A 21 -24.18 -2.30 -7.58
CA LEU A 21 -25.35 -1.43 -7.47
C LEU A 21 -25.07 -0.01 -7.98
N ALA A 22 -23.90 0.53 -7.65
CA ALA A 22 -23.54 1.92 -8.00
C ALA A 22 -23.05 2.09 -9.45
N SER A 23 -22.43 1.06 -10.03
CA SER A 23 -21.69 1.20 -11.30
C SER A 23 -22.09 0.19 -12.38
N GLY A 24 -23.06 -0.69 -12.09
CA GLY A 24 -23.50 -1.74 -13.00
C GLY A 24 -22.53 -2.92 -13.11
N GLY A 25 -23.02 -3.99 -13.72
CA GLY A 25 -22.32 -5.26 -13.90
C GLY A 25 -23.15 -6.45 -13.43
N LEU A 26 -22.59 -7.65 -13.56
CA LEU A 26 -23.22 -8.87 -13.06
C LEU A 26 -22.96 -9.05 -11.56
N SER A 27 -24.02 -9.23 -10.77
CA SER A 27 -23.93 -9.54 -9.34
C SER A 27 -23.54 -11.00 -9.10
N GLY A 28 -23.04 -11.28 -7.90
CA GLY A 28 -22.80 -12.64 -7.42
C GLY A 28 -21.34 -13.08 -7.51
N LEU A 29 -21.05 -14.11 -6.71
CA LEU A 29 -19.76 -14.80 -6.72
C LEU A 29 -19.72 -15.75 -7.92
N ARG A 30 -18.55 -15.80 -8.55
CA ARG A 30 -18.26 -16.84 -9.53
C ARG A 30 -17.87 -18.14 -8.83
N ASP A 31 -17.05 -18.02 -7.79
CA ASP A 31 -16.55 -19.14 -7.00
C ASP A 31 -16.20 -18.63 -5.59
N GLU A 32 -16.96 -19.11 -4.60
CA GLU A 32 -16.75 -18.81 -3.17
C GLU A 32 -15.38 -19.26 -2.68
N GLY A 33 -14.92 -20.44 -3.14
CA GLY A 33 -13.64 -21.00 -2.73
C GLY A 33 -12.44 -20.15 -3.17
N LEU A 34 -12.56 -19.41 -4.28
CA LEU A 34 -11.51 -18.48 -4.72
C LEU A 34 -11.40 -17.25 -3.81
N LEU A 35 -12.53 -16.72 -3.33
CA LEU A 35 -12.52 -15.61 -2.38
C LEU A 35 -11.98 -16.06 -1.01
N ASP A 36 -12.48 -17.18 -0.50
CA ASP A 36 -12.05 -17.74 0.79
C ASP A 36 -10.57 -18.10 0.78
N SER A 37 -10.08 -18.68 -0.33
CA SER A 37 -8.66 -18.95 -0.51
C SER A 37 -7.82 -17.68 -0.47
N ALA A 38 -8.25 -16.62 -1.16
CA ALA A 38 -7.53 -15.34 -1.14
C ALA A 38 -7.42 -14.76 0.28
N LEU A 39 -8.52 -14.78 1.04
CA LEU A 39 -8.59 -14.25 2.42
C LEU A 39 -7.85 -15.13 3.43
N THR A 40 -7.81 -16.43 3.21
CA THR A 40 -7.05 -17.37 4.05
C THR A 40 -5.55 -17.26 3.78
N MET A 41 -5.15 -17.20 2.52
CA MET A 41 -3.74 -17.18 2.13
C MET A 41 -3.00 -15.94 2.66
N ILE A 42 -3.64 -14.77 2.70
CA ILE A 42 -3.01 -13.57 3.27
C ILE A 42 -2.74 -13.68 4.77
N GLN A 43 -3.29 -14.66 5.48
CA GLN A 43 -2.99 -14.92 6.89
C GLN A 43 -1.72 -15.77 7.05
N ASN A 44 -1.22 -16.38 5.97
CA ASN A 44 -0.02 -17.20 6.00
C ASN A 44 1.25 -16.34 5.98
N ASP A 45 1.90 -16.21 7.15
CA ASP A 45 3.12 -15.44 7.32
C ASP A 45 4.37 -16.05 6.65
N LEU A 46 4.36 -17.35 6.34
CA LEU A 46 5.46 -18.00 5.61
C LEU A 46 5.58 -17.45 4.19
N TYR A 47 4.44 -17.25 3.53
CA TYR A 47 4.39 -16.74 2.15
C TYR A 47 4.26 -15.22 2.09
N TYR A 48 3.54 -14.61 3.03
CA TYR A 48 3.25 -13.19 3.05
C TYR A 48 3.63 -12.58 4.40
N PRO A 49 4.94 -12.46 4.72
CA PRO A 49 5.41 -12.06 6.05
C PRO A 49 5.18 -10.58 6.39
N THR A 50 4.86 -9.74 5.40
CA THR A 50 4.70 -8.30 5.60
C THR A 50 3.28 -7.85 5.28
N PHE A 51 2.82 -6.77 5.92
CA PHE A 51 1.54 -6.13 5.60
C PHE A 51 1.41 -5.82 4.11
N SER A 52 2.48 -5.30 3.49
CA SER A 52 2.51 -5.01 2.06
C SER A 52 2.33 -6.27 1.22
N SER A 53 3.06 -7.35 1.51
CA SER A 53 2.91 -8.63 0.77
C SER A 53 1.50 -9.22 0.88
N LYS A 54 0.83 -9.04 2.03
CA LYS A 54 -0.56 -9.46 2.24
C LYS A 54 -1.53 -8.61 1.43
N LEU A 55 -1.36 -7.29 1.43
CA LEU A 55 -2.16 -6.35 0.62
C LEU A 55 -2.01 -6.61 -0.88
N VAL A 56 -0.78 -6.84 -1.35
CA VAL A 56 -0.49 -7.19 -2.75
C VAL A 56 -1.22 -8.47 -3.14
N HIS A 57 -1.11 -9.52 -2.32
CA HIS A 57 -1.75 -10.78 -2.64
C HIS A 57 -3.28 -10.69 -2.63
N LEU A 58 -3.88 -9.94 -1.69
CA LEU A 58 -5.31 -9.69 -1.64
C LEU A 58 -5.82 -9.08 -2.94
N ILE A 59 -5.19 -7.98 -3.38
CA ILE A 59 -5.57 -7.27 -4.61
C ILE A 59 -5.36 -8.18 -5.83
N PHE A 60 -4.20 -8.83 -5.91
CA PHE A 60 -3.87 -9.73 -7.02
C PHE A 60 -4.87 -10.87 -7.16
N SER A 61 -5.17 -11.58 -6.06
CA SER A 61 -6.06 -12.74 -6.09
C SER A 61 -7.48 -12.36 -6.48
N ILE A 62 -8.04 -11.30 -5.89
CA ILE A 62 -9.40 -10.86 -6.24
C ILE A 62 -9.48 -10.42 -7.71
N ASN A 63 -8.43 -9.76 -8.22
CA ASN A 63 -8.40 -9.30 -9.59
C ASN A 63 -8.25 -10.46 -10.59
N LYS A 64 -7.21 -11.30 -10.44
CA LYS A 64 -6.83 -12.33 -11.41
C LYS A 64 -7.59 -13.64 -11.27
N ASN A 65 -8.03 -14.01 -10.07
CA ASN A 65 -8.76 -15.26 -9.90
C ASN A 65 -10.24 -15.12 -10.26
N HIS A 66 -10.71 -13.90 -10.57
CA HIS A 66 -12.09 -13.64 -10.95
C HIS A 66 -13.10 -14.20 -9.93
N CYS A 67 -12.92 -13.89 -8.64
CA CYS A 67 -13.80 -14.37 -7.56
C CYS A 67 -15.29 -14.06 -7.78
N PHE A 68 -15.59 -12.98 -8.52
CA PHE A 68 -16.94 -12.50 -8.80
C PHE A 68 -17.30 -12.64 -10.28
N CYS A 69 -18.60 -12.66 -10.59
CA CYS A 69 -19.11 -12.70 -11.96
C CYS A 69 -18.67 -11.49 -12.79
N ASP A 70 -18.62 -10.32 -12.16
CA ASP A 70 -18.10 -9.07 -12.71
C ASP A 70 -17.50 -8.23 -11.56
N GLY A 71 -16.96 -7.05 -11.84
CA GLY A 71 -16.54 -6.10 -10.81
C GLY A 71 -15.19 -6.43 -10.17
N ASN A 72 -14.55 -7.56 -10.49
CA ASN A 72 -13.27 -8.02 -9.89
C ASN A 72 -12.19 -6.93 -9.76
N LYS A 73 -11.97 -6.13 -10.81
CA LYS A 73 -11.04 -4.98 -10.76
C LYS A 73 -11.42 -3.97 -9.67
N ARG A 74 -12.68 -3.53 -9.66
CA ARG A 74 -13.21 -2.56 -8.69
C ARG A 74 -13.22 -3.14 -7.27
N THR A 75 -13.62 -4.39 -7.11
CA THR A 75 -13.63 -5.09 -5.82
C THR A 75 -12.22 -5.32 -5.28
N SER A 76 -11.23 -5.55 -6.15
CA SER A 76 -9.83 -5.68 -5.71
C SER A 76 -9.31 -4.38 -5.06
N ILE A 77 -9.58 -3.22 -5.68
CA ILE A 77 -9.25 -1.91 -5.09
C ILE A 77 -10.01 -1.70 -3.78
N SER A 78 -11.33 -1.95 -3.78
CA SER A 78 -12.17 -1.76 -2.60
C SER A 78 -11.76 -2.63 -1.42
N SER A 79 -11.34 -3.86 -1.69
CA SER A 79 -10.81 -4.78 -0.67
C SER A 79 -9.48 -4.28 -0.13
N GLY A 80 -8.56 -3.84 -1.00
CA GLY A 80 -7.32 -3.21 -0.56
C GLY A 80 -7.56 -1.96 0.30
N ALA A 81 -8.49 -1.10 -0.10
CA ALA A 81 -8.89 0.10 0.63
C ALA A 81 -9.50 -0.24 2.01
N SER A 82 -10.39 -1.23 2.07
CA SER A 82 -11.01 -1.70 3.31
C SER A 82 -9.96 -2.29 4.26
N PHE A 83 -9.02 -3.08 3.72
CA PHE A 83 -7.91 -3.65 4.50
C PHE A 83 -7.00 -2.56 5.07
N LEU A 84 -6.69 -1.52 4.30
CA LEU A 84 -5.95 -0.34 4.79
C LEU A 84 -6.72 0.38 5.91
N LEU A 85 -8.01 0.65 5.73
CA LEU A 85 -8.83 1.33 6.74
C LEU A 85 -8.89 0.55 8.06
N LYS A 86 -9.17 -0.76 8.01
CA LYS A 86 -9.22 -1.62 9.20
C LYS A 86 -7.89 -1.65 9.95
N ASN A 87 -6.77 -1.47 9.26
CA ASN A 87 -5.43 -1.47 9.84
C ASN A 87 -4.90 -0.06 10.19
N GLY A 88 -5.80 0.94 10.29
CA GLY A 88 -5.47 2.25 10.86
C GLY A 88 -4.83 3.24 9.88
N TRP A 89 -4.87 2.97 8.58
CA TRP A 89 -4.45 3.95 7.56
C TRP A 89 -5.50 5.06 7.44
N SER A 90 -5.05 6.30 7.24
CA SER A 90 -5.96 7.45 7.26
C SER A 90 -6.88 7.48 6.03
N PRO A 91 -8.12 7.98 6.15
CA PRO A 91 -9.04 8.10 5.01
C PRO A 91 -8.46 8.90 3.83
N GLY A 92 -7.67 9.93 4.12
CA GLY A 92 -6.97 10.73 3.10
C GLY A 92 -5.95 9.91 2.31
N PHE A 93 -5.20 9.02 2.97
CA PHE A 93 -4.30 8.11 2.28
C PHE A 93 -5.07 7.06 1.46
N VAL A 94 -6.14 6.51 2.02
CA VAL A 94 -6.93 5.48 1.34
C VAL A 94 -7.57 6.04 0.07
N LYS A 95 -8.08 7.27 0.10
CA LYS A 95 -8.55 7.96 -1.11
C LYS A 95 -7.44 8.11 -2.15
N PHE A 96 -6.26 8.53 -1.72
CA PHE A 96 -5.08 8.64 -2.59
C PHE A 96 -4.67 7.27 -3.18
N PHE A 97 -4.72 6.21 -2.38
CA PHE A 97 -4.44 4.85 -2.81
C PHE A 97 -5.40 4.38 -3.89
N ILE A 98 -6.71 4.58 -3.70
CA ILE A 98 -7.75 4.22 -4.68
C ILE A 98 -7.45 4.87 -6.03
N ILE A 99 -7.27 6.20 -6.06
CA ILE A 99 -7.01 6.96 -7.30
C ILE A 99 -5.78 6.43 -8.03
N ASN A 100 -4.69 6.17 -7.31
CA ASN A 100 -3.46 5.69 -7.95
C ASN A 100 -3.53 4.21 -8.38
N MET A 101 -4.49 3.44 -7.88
CA MET A 101 -4.66 2.03 -8.24
C MET A 101 -5.62 1.81 -9.41
N GLU A 102 -6.40 2.82 -9.83
CA GLU A 102 -7.41 2.71 -10.89
C GLU A 102 -6.83 2.14 -12.20
N ASN A 103 -5.80 2.78 -12.76
CA ASN A 103 -5.15 2.29 -13.98
C ASN A 103 -4.34 1.00 -13.73
N VAL A 104 -3.78 0.86 -12.53
CA VAL A 104 -2.94 -0.29 -12.16
C VAL A 104 -3.74 -1.58 -12.22
N VAL A 105 -4.94 -1.62 -11.63
CA VAL A 105 -5.75 -2.86 -11.62
C VAL A 105 -6.35 -3.21 -12.98
N VAL A 106 -6.53 -2.23 -13.88
CA VAL A 106 -6.93 -2.47 -15.26
C VAL A 106 -5.80 -3.19 -15.99
N ARG A 107 -4.60 -2.61 -15.96
CA ARG A 107 -3.40 -3.18 -16.58
C ARG A 107 -3.01 -4.53 -15.98
N LEU A 108 -3.30 -4.75 -14.69
CA LEU A 108 -3.11 -6.05 -14.05
C LEU A 108 -4.06 -7.09 -14.64
N ALA A 109 -5.33 -6.73 -14.85
CA ALA A 109 -6.30 -7.64 -15.45
C ALA A 109 -5.89 -8.03 -16.87
N ASP A 110 -5.35 -7.07 -17.62
CA ASP A 110 -4.91 -7.21 -19.01
C ASP A 110 -3.49 -7.81 -19.16
N ASP A 111 -2.88 -8.28 -18.07
CA ASP A 111 -1.54 -8.88 -18.02
C ASP A 111 -0.39 -7.96 -18.48
N GLU A 112 -0.64 -6.65 -18.54
CA GLU A 112 0.38 -5.64 -18.81
C GLU A 112 1.26 -5.33 -17.60
N ILE A 113 0.79 -5.68 -16.40
CA ILE A 113 1.61 -5.69 -15.18
C ILE A 113 1.48 -7.02 -14.45
N ASN A 114 2.59 -7.51 -13.91
CA ASN A 114 2.64 -8.74 -13.13
C ASN A 114 2.55 -8.48 -11.61
N LYS A 115 2.55 -9.56 -10.81
CA LYS A 115 2.44 -9.50 -9.34
C LYS A 115 3.61 -8.76 -8.68
N ASP A 116 4.82 -8.86 -9.23
CA ASP A 116 6.00 -8.21 -8.68
C ASP A 116 5.99 -6.69 -8.96
N GLU A 117 5.53 -6.30 -10.15
CA GLU A 117 5.32 -4.89 -10.51
C GLU A 117 4.20 -4.28 -9.67
N LEU A 118 3.10 -5.00 -9.45
CA LEU A 118 2.06 -4.62 -8.49
C LEU A 118 2.65 -4.43 -7.09
N ALA A 119 3.52 -5.33 -6.63
CA ALA A 119 4.19 -5.22 -5.35
C ALA A 119 5.05 -3.96 -5.25
N LEU A 120 5.79 -3.63 -6.31
CA LEU A 120 6.61 -2.43 -6.39
C LEU A 120 5.75 -1.16 -6.25
N ILE A 121 4.64 -1.09 -7.00
CA ILE A 121 3.72 0.04 -6.98
C ILE A 121 3.10 0.22 -5.59
N ILE A 122 2.58 -0.85 -4.99
CA ILE A 122 1.97 -0.79 -3.66
C ILE A 122 3.00 -0.38 -2.60
N ASN A 123 4.20 -0.95 -2.62
CA ASN A 123 5.26 -0.57 -1.69
C ASN A 123 5.62 0.92 -1.80
N ILE A 124 5.65 1.46 -3.01
CA ILE A 124 5.91 2.88 -3.26
C ILE A 124 4.80 3.77 -2.69
N LEU A 125 3.53 3.39 -2.87
CA LEU A 125 2.39 4.12 -2.31
C LEU A 125 2.44 4.15 -0.78
N LEU A 126 2.66 3.00 -0.15
CA LEU A 126 2.77 2.88 1.31
C LEU A 126 3.96 3.68 1.85
N LEU A 127 5.11 3.60 1.17
CA LEU A 127 6.31 4.35 1.53
C LEU A 127 6.10 5.86 1.42
N ARG A 128 5.37 6.35 0.40
CA ARG A 128 5.07 7.78 0.27
C ARG A 128 4.29 8.28 1.48
N PHE A 129 3.34 7.50 1.97
CA PHE A 129 2.63 7.83 3.21
C PHE A 129 3.56 7.89 4.41
N GLU A 130 4.45 6.91 4.58
CA GLU A 130 5.40 6.92 5.69
C GLU A 130 6.34 8.12 5.67
N ILE A 131 6.78 8.53 4.48
CA ILE A 131 7.60 9.74 4.30
C ILE A 131 6.82 10.98 4.72
N ASN A 132 5.59 11.14 4.21
CA ASN A 132 4.73 12.27 4.55
C ASN A 132 4.46 12.35 6.07
N GLN A 133 4.16 11.22 6.70
CA GLN A 133 3.98 11.14 8.15
C GLN A 133 5.26 11.50 8.93
N SER A 134 6.43 11.14 8.42
CA SER A 134 7.72 11.44 9.07
C SER A 134 8.11 12.91 8.96
N LEU A 135 7.76 13.55 7.85
CA LEU A 135 7.88 15.01 7.70
C LEU A 135 7.03 15.73 8.75
N SER A 136 5.84 15.21 9.04
CA SER A 136 4.97 15.71 10.12
C SER A 136 5.43 15.30 11.53
N ARG A 137 6.21 14.22 11.67
CA ARG A 137 6.69 13.68 12.96
C ARG A 137 8.19 13.31 12.91
N PRO A 138 9.08 14.29 13.12
CA PRO A 138 10.50 14.23 12.73
C PRO A 138 11.42 13.21 13.42
N ASN A 139 10.92 12.35 14.31
CA ASN A 139 11.76 11.49 15.18
C ASN A 139 11.80 10.00 14.77
N LEU A 140 11.28 9.61 13.60
CA LEU A 140 11.34 8.22 13.10
C LEU A 140 12.51 8.00 12.15
N GLU A 141 13.19 6.86 12.26
CA GLU A 141 14.48 6.52 11.63
C GLU A 141 14.64 6.95 10.16
N ILE A 142 15.47 7.97 9.95
CA ILE A 142 15.50 8.72 8.69
C ILE A 142 16.58 8.21 7.71
N LYS A 143 17.64 7.57 8.21
CA LYS A 143 18.79 7.09 7.41
C LYS A 143 18.40 6.08 6.34
N LEU A 144 17.43 5.22 6.65
CA LEU A 144 16.91 4.25 5.70
C LEU A 144 15.98 4.94 4.68
N LYS A 145 15.17 5.91 5.13
CA LYS A 145 14.23 6.67 4.29
C LYS A 145 14.91 7.55 3.24
N LEU A 146 16.08 8.12 3.53
CA LEU A 146 16.86 8.87 2.53
C LEU A 146 17.36 8.00 1.38
N LYS A 147 17.94 6.83 1.68
CA LYS A 147 18.42 5.90 0.65
C LYS A 147 17.26 5.38 -0.20
N ILE A 148 16.12 5.12 0.45
CA ILE A 148 14.88 4.72 -0.18
C ILE A 148 14.30 5.85 -1.06
N SER A 149 14.47 7.12 -0.70
CA SER A 149 13.96 8.29 -1.45
C SER A 149 14.53 8.38 -2.87
N ASP A 150 15.82 8.07 -3.06
CA ASP A 150 16.44 8.12 -4.39
C ASP A 150 15.92 6.99 -5.29
N THR A 151 15.83 5.77 -4.73
CA THR A 151 15.20 4.63 -5.40
C THR A 151 13.74 4.92 -5.72
N TYR A 152 13.00 5.48 -4.76
CA TYR A 152 11.61 5.91 -4.92
C TYR A 152 11.48 6.89 -6.08
N ASN A 153 12.26 7.97 -6.13
CA ASN A 153 12.18 8.97 -7.20
C ASN A 153 12.47 8.38 -8.58
N LYS A 154 13.44 7.46 -8.68
CA LYS A 154 13.74 6.75 -9.93
C LYS A 154 12.57 5.88 -10.36
N THR A 155 11.98 5.13 -9.44
CA THR A 155 10.84 4.25 -9.75
C THR A 155 9.58 5.05 -10.06
N ILE A 156 9.32 6.16 -9.36
CA ILE A 156 8.22 7.07 -9.70
C ILE A 156 8.36 7.60 -11.11
N LYS A 157 9.58 8.02 -11.51
CA LYS A 157 9.82 8.48 -12.87
C LYS A 157 9.45 7.40 -13.89
N MET A 158 9.95 6.18 -13.70
CA MET A 158 9.64 5.04 -14.56
C MET A 158 8.14 4.75 -14.64
N LEU A 159 7.44 4.73 -13.49
CA LEU A 159 6.01 4.45 -13.44
C LEU A 159 5.15 5.57 -14.05
N LYS A 160 5.61 6.82 -13.99
CA LYS A 160 4.99 7.95 -14.70
C LYS A 160 5.17 7.83 -16.20
N ASP A 161 6.36 7.44 -16.66
CA ASP A 161 6.64 7.21 -18.07
C ASP A 161 5.73 6.10 -18.62
N TRP A 162 5.30 5.16 -17.76
CA TRP A 162 4.33 4.11 -18.08
C TRP A 162 2.86 4.51 -17.84
N ASN A 163 2.56 5.75 -17.44
CA ASN A 163 1.21 6.22 -17.12
C ASN A 163 0.47 5.37 -16.05
N LEU A 164 1.21 4.77 -15.10
CA LEU A 164 0.64 3.90 -14.06
C LEU A 164 0.12 4.69 -12.86
N ILE A 165 0.84 5.72 -12.46
CA ILE A 165 0.55 6.52 -11.26
C ILE A 165 0.94 7.98 -11.49
N ASP A 166 0.21 8.92 -10.90
CA ASP A 166 0.57 10.35 -10.96
C ASP A 166 1.09 10.87 -9.61
N LEU A 167 2.25 10.37 -9.20
CA LEU A 167 2.90 10.79 -7.96
C LEU A 167 4.00 11.81 -8.19
N LYS A 168 3.90 13.00 -7.60
CA LYS A 168 5.03 13.95 -7.64
C LYS A 168 6.27 13.35 -6.97
N PRO A 169 7.48 13.43 -7.57
CA PRO A 169 8.72 13.08 -6.89
C PRO A 169 8.89 13.87 -5.60
N ILE A 170 9.74 13.38 -4.69
CA ILE A 170 10.12 14.11 -3.47
C ILE A 170 10.89 15.35 -3.89
N SER A 171 10.47 16.52 -3.43
CA SER A 171 11.08 17.80 -3.76
C SER A 171 12.45 17.96 -3.09
N LYS A 172 13.30 18.85 -3.62
CA LYS A 172 14.58 19.20 -2.98
C LYS A 172 14.38 19.73 -1.55
N GLU A 173 13.27 20.43 -1.29
CA GLU A 173 12.94 20.97 0.02
C GLU A 173 12.52 19.86 1.00
N GLU A 174 11.66 18.94 0.56
CA GLU A 174 11.30 17.76 1.34
C GLU A 174 12.54 16.92 1.64
N PHE A 175 13.43 16.72 0.67
CA PHE A 175 14.70 16.01 0.86
C PHE A 175 15.63 16.71 1.86
N ARG A 176 15.71 18.05 1.81
CA ARG A 176 16.45 18.86 2.79
C ARG A 176 15.87 18.74 4.19
N LEU A 177 14.54 18.76 4.33
CA LEU A 177 13.85 18.56 5.61
C LEU A 177 14.20 17.19 6.19
N ILE A 178 14.05 16.12 5.40
CA ILE A 178 14.42 14.75 5.80
C ILE A 178 15.89 14.71 6.27
N THR A 179 16.82 15.29 5.49
CA THR A 179 18.25 15.34 5.82
C THR A 179 18.55 16.18 7.07
N CYS A 180 17.82 17.27 7.31
CA CYS A 180 17.99 18.12 8.49
C CYS A 180 17.53 17.41 9.77
N LEU A 181 16.39 16.73 9.69
CA LEU A 181 15.83 15.95 10.78
C LEU A 181 16.78 14.80 11.20
N GLU A 182 17.48 14.18 10.25
CA GLU A 182 18.53 13.20 10.53
C GLU A 182 19.64 13.73 11.44
N LYS A 183 20.16 14.90 11.07
CA LYS A 183 21.29 15.51 11.77
C LYS A 183 20.88 15.85 13.20
N LYS A 184 19.66 16.35 13.41
CA LYS A 184 19.08 16.61 14.74
C LYS A 184 18.94 15.32 15.56
N HIS A 185 18.39 14.25 14.98
CA HIS A 185 18.24 12.96 15.67
C HIS A 185 19.59 12.33 16.06
N LYS A 186 20.60 12.39 15.18
CA LYS A 186 21.98 11.92 15.47
C LYS A 186 22.63 12.73 16.61
N LYS A 187 22.45 14.05 16.65
CA LYS A 187 22.95 14.91 17.75
C LYS A 187 22.28 14.56 19.09
N HIS A 188 20.97 14.36 19.11
CA HIS A 188 20.24 13.94 20.33
C HIS A 188 20.68 12.57 20.85
N LYS A 189 20.90 11.57 19.97
CA LYS A 189 21.43 10.25 20.37
C LYS A 189 22.86 10.33 20.93
N LYS A 190 23.74 11.19 20.38
CA LYS A 190 25.09 11.42 20.90
C LYS A 190 25.09 12.10 22.28
N HIS A 191 24.25 13.11 22.50
CA HIS A 191 24.12 13.76 23.81
C HIS A 191 23.55 12.84 24.89
N LYS A 192 22.58 11.96 24.57
CA LYS A 192 22.07 10.95 25.51
C LYS A 192 23.10 9.87 25.86
N LYS A 193 23.99 9.50 24.93
CA LYS A 193 25.12 8.59 25.22
C LYS A 193 26.14 9.24 26.15
N HIS A 194 26.54 10.50 25.92
CA HIS A 194 27.51 11.17 26.80
C HIS A 194 27.00 11.42 28.23
N LYS A 195 25.68 11.57 28.44
CA LYS A 195 25.11 11.66 29.81
C LYS A 195 25.04 10.32 30.54
N LYS A 196 25.11 9.17 29.86
CA LYS A 196 25.15 7.83 30.48
C LYS A 196 26.56 7.37 30.88
N PHE A 197 27.61 8.10 30.49
CA PHE A 197 29.02 7.80 30.86
C PHE A 197 29.59 8.81 31.88
N LYS A 198 28.73 9.60 32.54
CA LYS A 198 29.12 10.59 33.56
C LYS A 198 28.43 10.38 34.92
N ASN A 199 27.75 9.24 35.11
CA ASN A 199 27.21 8.80 36.40
C ASN A 199 27.78 7.42 36.73
#